data_AF-A0A7V8ATU3-F1
#
_entry.id   AF-A0A7V8ATU3-F1
#
_cell.length_a   1.000
_cell.length_b   1.000
_cell.length_c   1.000
_cell.angle_alpha   90.00
_cell.angle_beta   90.00
_cell.angle_gamma   90.00
#
_symmetry.space_group_name_H-M   'P 1'
#
loop_
_entity.id
_entity.type
_entity.pdbx_description
1 polymer ?
#
loop_
_entity_poly.entity_id
_entity_poly.type
_entity_poly.pdbx_seq_one_letter_code
_entity_poly.pdbx_strand_id
1 'polypeptide(L)'
;MRTYVELFAFAFDRDAVHYGKQTADLSASGMNPDSAVYFLLNGLEFLKPVEETVSLVHSTSWRFEDDGTIALSYLAYCRLLMPDRRLPHTLGFHDLAGCRQDDPLRPRPAAIHERDVLSHGLRHLSFLVCEDGDARYADMLGEDACRTFSIFQPQTAGQLIY
;
A
#
# COMPACT_ATOMS: atom_id res chain seq x y z
N MET A 1 19.34 -6.59 14.34
CA MET A 1 18.40 -5.60 13.78
C MET A 1 17.21 -6.37 13.27
N ARG A 2 15.99 -5.99 13.68
CA ARG A 2 14.78 -6.69 13.24
C ARG A 2 14.30 -6.03 11.94
N THR A 3 13.91 -6.82 10.96
CA THR A 3 13.35 -6.32 9.69
C THR A 3 12.10 -7.11 9.36
N TYR A 4 11.01 -6.44 8.99
CA TYR A 4 9.81 -7.10 8.49
C TYR A 4 9.27 -6.43 7.22
N VAL A 5 8.55 -7.21 6.44
CA VAL A 5 7.68 -6.73 5.38
C VAL A 5 6.28 -6.62 5.93
N GLU A 6 5.60 -5.53 5.63
CA GLU A 6 4.14 -5.42 5.70
C GLU A 6 3.57 -5.27 4.30
N LEU A 7 2.57 -6.09 4.01
CA LEU A 7 1.85 -6.12 2.76
C LEU A 7 0.41 -5.71 3.01
N PHE A 8 -0.03 -4.66 2.32
CA PHE A 8 -1.43 -4.25 2.28
C PHE A 8 -2.03 -4.67 0.94
N ALA A 9 -2.85 -5.72 0.97
CA ALA A 9 -3.71 -6.06 -0.16
C ALA A 9 -4.94 -5.15 -0.11
N PHE A 10 -5.27 -4.49 -1.21
CA PHE A 10 -6.36 -3.52 -1.25
C PHE A 10 -7.16 -3.58 -2.55
N ALA A 11 -8.42 -3.17 -2.47
CA ALA A 11 -9.30 -2.95 -3.61
C ALA A 11 -10.13 -1.70 -3.40
N PHE A 12 -10.63 -1.14 -4.50
CA PHE A 12 -11.56 -0.03 -4.46
C PHE A 12 -13.01 -0.50 -4.54
N ASP A 13 -13.88 0.16 -3.79
CA ASP A 13 -15.30 0.28 -4.08
C ASP A 13 -15.62 1.77 -4.33
N ARG A 14 -16.89 2.14 -4.54
CA ARG A 14 -17.33 3.47 -4.96
C ARG A 14 -16.68 4.64 -4.21
N ASP A 15 -16.61 4.56 -2.89
CA ASP A 15 -16.15 5.63 -2.01
C ASP A 15 -15.20 5.15 -0.89
N ALA A 16 -14.72 3.91 -1.01
CA ALA A 16 -13.95 3.26 0.04
C ALA A 16 -12.81 2.42 -0.51
N VAL A 17 -11.78 2.28 0.32
CA VAL A 17 -10.71 1.30 0.16
C VAL A 17 -10.99 0.15 1.10
N HIS A 18 -11.13 -1.04 0.54
CA HIS A 18 -11.11 -2.28 1.30
C HIS A 18 -9.67 -2.77 1.36
N TYR A 19 -9.19 -3.18 2.55
CA TYR A 19 -7.81 -3.63 2.68
C TYR A 19 -7.63 -4.74 3.74
N GLY A 20 -6.56 -5.51 3.57
CA GLY A 20 -6.06 -6.48 4.54
C GLY A 20 -4.55 -6.37 4.65
N LYS A 21 -4.02 -6.52 5.87
CA LYS A 21 -2.60 -6.45 6.14
C LYS A 21 -2.06 -7.83 6.53
N GLN A 22 -0.89 -8.16 6.01
CA GLN A 22 -0.08 -9.30 6.44
C GLN A 22 1.35 -8.87 6.68
N THR A 23 2.08 -9.60 7.52
CA THR A 23 3.49 -9.29 7.83
C THR A 23 4.36 -10.53 7.78
N ALA A 24 5.60 -10.38 7.31
CA ALA A 24 6.63 -11.41 7.35
C ALA A 24 7.89 -10.90 8.04
N ASP A 25 8.43 -11.67 8.99
CA ASP A 25 9.73 -11.38 9.61
C ASP A 25 10.87 -11.82 8.68
N LEU A 26 11.77 -10.89 8.35
CA LEU A 26 12.93 -11.13 7.50
C LEU A 26 14.24 -11.30 8.30
N SER A 27 14.19 -11.13 9.62
CA SER A 27 15.39 -10.94 10.46
C SER A 27 16.32 -12.15 10.48
N ALA A 28 15.79 -13.36 10.27
CA ALA A 28 16.53 -14.61 10.37
C ALA A 28 16.69 -15.36 9.04
N SER A 29 15.92 -15.00 8.00
CA SER A 29 15.77 -15.83 6.81
C SER A 29 16.72 -15.46 5.67
N GLY A 30 17.29 -14.24 5.68
CA GLY A 30 18.01 -13.70 4.52
C GLY A 30 17.12 -13.60 3.26
N MET A 31 15.80 -13.73 3.43
CA MET A 31 14.83 -13.75 2.35
C MET A 31 14.75 -12.36 1.72
N ASN A 32 14.80 -12.31 0.38
CA ASN A 32 14.52 -11.08 -0.36
C ASN A 32 13.07 -10.62 -0.04
N PRO A 33 12.86 -9.34 0.32
CA PRO A 33 11.53 -8.76 0.53
C PRO A 33 10.48 -9.14 -0.53
N ASP A 34 10.84 -9.15 -1.82
CA ASP A 34 9.88 -9.48 -2.88
C ASP A 34 9.42 -10.95 -2.82
N SER A 35 10.31 -11.86 -2.44
CA SER A 35 9.96 -13.27 -2.21
C SER A 35 9.04 -13.43 -0.99
N ALA A 36 9.24 -12.63 0.05
CA ALA A 36 8.36 -12.61 1.21
C ALA A 36 6.97 -12.10 0.84
N VAL A 37 6.87 -11.04 0.03
CA VAL A 37 5.59 -10.53 -0.48
C VAL A 37 4.86 -11.59 -1.30
N TYR A 38 5.56 -12.29 -2.19
CA TYR A 38 4.97 -13.38 -2.96
C TYR A 38 4.42 -14.49 -2.05
N PHE A 39 5.17 -14.87 -1.00
CA PHE A 39 4.71 -15.85 -0.01
C PHE A 39 3.46 -15.35 0.75
N LEU A 40 3.45 -14.10 1.19
CA LEU A 40 2.30 -13.51 1.90
C LEU A 40 1.05 -13.49 1.02
N LEU A 41 1.17 -13.11 -0.25
CA LEU A 41 0.04 -13.13 -1.21
C LEU A 41 -0.55 -14.53 -1.36
N ASN A 42 0.31 -15.55 -1.51
CA ASN A 42 -0.13 -16.94 -1.65
C ASN A 42 -0.75 -17.52 -0.37
N GLY A 43 -0.44 -16.93 0.80
CA GLY A 43 -1.07 -17.25 2.07
C GLY A 43 -2.47 -16.67 2.27
N LEU A 44 -2.88 -15.70 1.43
CA LEU A 44 -4.20 -15.07 1.50
C LEU A 44 -5.22 -15.87 0.68
N GLU A 45 -5.95 -16.77 1.33
CA GLU A 45 -6.98 -17.61 0.68
C GLU A 45 -8.01 -16.79 -0.12
N PHE A 46 -8.38 -15.62 0.38
CA PHE A 46 -9.34 -14.76 -0.30
C PHE A 46 -8.82 -14.15 -1.61
N LEU A 47 -7.51 -14.17 -1.85
CA LEU A 47 -6.89 -13.71 -3.10
C LEU A 47 -6.67 -14.82 -4.12
N LYS A 48 -7.02 -16.08 -3.83
CA LYS A 48 -6.71 -17.19 -4.75
C LYS A 48 -7.73 -17.33 -5.90
N PRO A 49 -7.29 -17.52 -7.16
CA PRO A 49 -5.90 -17.52 -7.62
C PRO A 49 -5.31 -16.10 -7.65
N VAL A 50 -4.09 -15.96 -7.13
CA VAL A 50 -3.44 -14.65 -6.92
C VAL A 50 -3.20 -13.95 -8.25
N GLU A 51 -2.84 -14.70 -9.28
CA GLU A 51 -2.51 -14.21 -10.61
C GLU A 51 -3.73 -13.63 -11.35
N GLU A 52 -4.94 -14.06 -11.00
CA GLU A 52 -6.18 -13.53 -11.57
C GLU A 52 -6.74 -12.37 -10.72
N THR A 53 -6.39 -12.35 -9.44
CA THR A 53 -6.95 -11.40 -8.46
C THR A 53 -6.09 -10.15 -8.30
N VAL A 54 -4.77 -10.31 -8.21
CA VAL A 54 -3.80 -9.25 -7.94
C VAL A 54 -3.19 -8.78 -9.24
N SER A 55 -3.37 -7.51 -9.56
CA SER A 55 -2.89 -6.95 -10.83
C SER A 55 -1.63 -6.12 -10.70
N LEU A 56 -1.32 -5.61 -9.51
CA LEU A 56 -0.11 -4.83 -9.25
C LEU A 56 0.39 -5.08 -7.82
N VAL A 57 1.70 -5.19 -7.67
CA VAL A 57 2.39 -5.19 -6.38
C VAL A 57 3.50 -4.15 -6.44
N HIS A 58 3.60 -3.28 -5.43
CA HIS A 58 4.54 -2.18 -5.44
C HIS A 58 5.12 -1.90 -4.05
N SER A 59 6.44 -1.71 -3.98
CA SER A 59 7.12 -1.24 -2.77
C SER A 59 6.95 0.27 -2.63
N THR A 60 6.44 0.72 -1.50
CA THR A 60 6.04 2.14 -1.32
C THR A 60 6.96 2.91 -0.39
N SER A 61 7.35 2.31 0.74
CA SER A 61 8.17 3.01 1.73
C SER A 61 8.89 2.05 2.66
N TRP A 62 9.81 2.61 3.45
CA TRP A 62 10.37 1.97 4.62
C TRP A 62 10.36 2.94 5.79
N ARG A 63 10.37 2.40 7.02
CA ARG A 63 10.52 3.20 8.23
C ARG A 63 11.36 2.47 9.27
N PHE A 64 12.02 3.27 10.11
CA PHE A 64 12.71 2.80 11.30
C PHE A 64 11.83 3.08 12.51
N GLU A 65 11.59 2.06 13.32
CA GLU A 65 10.80 2.12 14.54
C GLU A 65 11.69 2.33 15.76
N ASP A 66 11.13 2.87 16.84
CA ASP A 66 11.88 3.26 18.03
C ASP A 66 12.50 2.05 18.76
N ASP A 67 11.97 0.85 18.53
CA ASP A 67 12.50 -0.42 19.04
C ASP A 67 13.68 -0.97 18.21
N GLY A 68 14.12 -0.25 17.19
CA GLY A 68 15.21 -0.65 16.30
C GLY A 68 14.77 -1.55 15.14
N THR A 69 13.47 -1.68 14.90
CA THR A 69 12.91 -2.46 13.79
C THR A 69 12.84 -1.65 12.50
N ILE A 70 13.16 -2.27 11.37
CA ILE A 70 12.89 -1.74 10.02
C ILE A 70 11.62 -2.38 9.47
N ALA A 71 10.68 -1.56 9.04
CA ALA A 71 9.48 -1.99 8.33
C ALA A 71 9.60 -1.62 6.85
N LEU A 72 9.35 -2.58 5.96
CA LEU A 72 9.26 -2.38 4.50
C LEU A 72 7.80 -2.52 4.09
N SER A 73 7.24 -1.52 3.41
CA SER A 73 5.81 -1.44 3.14
C SER A 73 5.50 -1.66 1.66
N TYR A 74 4.66 -2.64 1.38
CA TYR A 74 4.20 -3.00 0.04
C TYR A 74 2.69 -2.85 -0.08
N LEU A 75 2.24 -2.41 -1.26
CA LEU A 75 0.84 -2.43 -1.65
C LEU A 75 0.60 -3.50 -2.72
N ALA A 76 -0.51 -4.21 -2.63
CA ALA A 76 -0.99 -5.11 -3.67
C ALA A 76 -2.43 -4.73 -4.07
N TYR A 77 -2.61 -4.30 -5.31
CA TYR A 77 -3.93 -3.96 -5.85
C TYR A 77 -4.66 -5.22 -6.34
N CYS A 78 -5.86 -5.43 -5.81
CA CYS A 78 -6.73 -6.55 -6.14
C CYS A 78 -7.87 -6.06 -7.05
N ARG A 79 -7.83 -6.44 -8.33
CA ARG A 79 -8.80 -5.99 -9.35
C ARG A 79 -10.15 -6.69 -9.22
N LEU A 80 -10.13 -7.98 -8.86
CA LEU A 80 -11.33 -8.83 -8.78
C LEU A 80 -11.48 -9.40 -7.38
N LEU A 81 -12.23 -8.71 -6.51
CA LEU A 81 -12.70 -9.36 -5.29
C LEU A 81 -13.90 -10.24 -5.64
N MET A 82 -13.82 -11.53 -5.32
CA MET A 82 -15.00 -12.39 -5.47
C MET A 82 -16.12 -11.89 -4.54
N PRO A 83 -17.41 -11.98 -4.94
CA PRO A 83 -18.52 -11.39 -4.16
C PRO A 83 -18.61 -11.88 -2.70
N ASP A 84 -18.14 -13.10 -2.44
CA ASP A 84 -18.08 -13.77 -1.14
C ASP A 84 -16.77 -13.50 -0.37
N ARG A 85 -15.82 -12.79 -0.98
CA ARG A 85 -14.47 -12.55 -0.46
C ARG A 85 -14.25 -11.08 -0.24
N ARG A 86 -14.34 -10.68 1.02
CA ARG A 86 -14.13 -9.31 1.45
C ARG A 86 -12.82 -9.17 2.19
N LEU A 87 -12.09 -8.12 1.88
CA LEU A 87 -10.95 -7.70 2.68
C LEU A 87 -11.46 -7.25 4.07
N PRO A 88 -10.70 -7.52 5.14
CA PRO A 88 -11.20 -7.43 6.52
C PRO A 88 -11.47 -5.99 6.99
N HIS A 89 -10.86 -4.99 6.37
CA HIS A 89 -10.96 -3.60 6.77
C HIS A 89 -11.51 -2.74 5.63
N THR A 90 -12.18 -1.65 6.01
CA THR A 90 -12.75 -0.67 5.07
C THR A 90 -12.46 0.74 5.61
N LEU A 91 -11.98 1.62 4.75
CA LEU A 91 -11.77 3.04 5.04
C LEU A 91 -12.44 3.88 3.95
N GLY A 92 -13.18 4.91 4.32
CA GLY A 92 -13.69 5.86 3.34
C GLY A 92 -12.54 6.66 2.73
N PHE A 93 -12.70 7.15 1.50
CA PHE A 93 -11.66 7.99 0.87
C PHE A 93 -11.33 9.25 1.70
N HIS A 94 -12.30 9.78 2.45
CA HIS A 94 -12.10 10.91 3.35
C HIS A 94 -11.24 10.57 4.59
N ASP A 95 -11.21 9.30 5.00
CA ASP A 95 -10.38 8.82 6.12
C ASP A 95 -8.90 8.63 5.72
N LEU A 96 -8.61 8.66 4.42
CA LEU A 96 -7.26 8.54 3.85
C LEU A 96 -6.55 9.89 3.73
N ALA A 97 -7.02 10.92 4.44
CA ALA A 97 -6.25 12.13 4.67
C ALA A 97 -4.94 11.75 5.40
N GLY A 98 -3.83 11.78 4.68
CA GLY A 98 -2.53 11.38 5.22
C GLY A 98 -2.14 12.17 6.47
N CYS A 99 -1.20 11.62 7.25
CA CYS A 99 -0.75 12.26 8.48
C CYS A 99 -0.18 13.66 8.20
N ARG A 100 -0.81 14.70 8.75
CA ARG A 100 -0.30 16.07 8.70
C ARG A 100 0.82 16.22 9.74
N GLN A 101 1.99 16.63 9.29
CA GLN A 101 3.09 17.04 10.17
C GLN A 101 3.34 18.53 9.99
N ASP A 102 3.20 19.29 11.08
CA ASP A 102 3.32 20.74 11.05
C ASP A 102 4.75 21.21 11.36
N ASP A 103 5.65 20.30 11.80
CA ASP A 103 7.04 20.62 12.11
C ASP A 103 7.98 20.17 10.96
N PRO A 104 8.51 21.11 10.15
CA PRO A 104 9.40 20.79 9.04
C PRO A 104 10.77 20.24 9.49
N LEU A 105 11.15 20.43 10.76
CA LEU A 105 12.38 19.87 11.33
C LEU A 105 12.17 18.51 11.98
N ARG A 106 10.91 18.07 12.12
CA ARG A 106 10.52 16.76 12.65
C ARG A 106 9.49 16.11 11.72
N PRO A 107 9.90 15.68 10.52
CA PRO A 107 8.98 15.20 9.49
C PRO A 107 8.30 13.87 9.84
N ARG A 108 8.77 13.15 10.87
CA ARG A 108 8.15 11.90 11.34
C ARG A 108 7.09 12.23 12.40
N PRO A 109 5.83 11.82 12.20
CA PRO A 109 4.82 11.98 13.22
C PRO A 109 5.13 11.16 14.47
N ALA A 110 4.58 11.58 15.61
CA ALA A 110 4.78 10.90 16.89
C ALA A 110 4.27 9.44 16.87
N ALA A 111 3.27 9.15 16.04
CA ALA A 111 2.79 7.80 15.79
C ALA A 111 2.45 7.65 14.30
N ILE A 112 2.71 6.47 13.75
CA ILE A 112 2.31 6.08 12.40
C ILE A 112 1.28 4.97 12.54
N HIS A 113 0.05 5.22 12.09
CA HIS A 113 -1.00 4.22 12.06
C HIS A 113 -1.04 3.52 10.69
N GLU A 114 -1.69 2.37 10.62
CA GLU A 114 -1.83 1.61 9.37
C GLU A 114 -2.49 2.41 8.25
N ARG A 115 -3.49 3.23 8.60
CA ARG A 115 -4.14 4.15 7.65
C ARG A 115 -3.17 5.16 7.03
N ASP A 116 -2.14 5.57 7.77
CA ASP A 116 -1.17 6.56 7.31
C ASP A 116 -0.23 5.92 6.27
N VAL A 117 0.17 4.67 6.51
CA VAL A 117 0.96 3.87 5.55
C VAL A 117 0.15 3.60 4.29
N LEU A 118 -1.11 3.18 4.43
CA LEU A 118 -1.98 2.92 3.29
C LEU A 118 -2.24 4.20 2.49
N SER A 119 -2.58 5.30 3.15
CA SER A 119 -2.76 6.62 2.53
C SER A 119 -1.50 7.05 1.76
N HIS A 120 -0.33 6.94 2.38
CA HIS A 120 0.94 7.23 1.73
C HIS A 120 1.16 6.38 0.47
N GLY A 121 0.99 5.06 0.58
CA GLY A 121 1.18 4.15 -0.53
C GLY A 121 0.20 4.41 -1.68
N LEU A 122 -1.07 4.73 -1.39
CA LEU A 122 -2.08 5.05 -2.41
C LEU A 122 -1.76 6.35 -3.13
N ARG A 123 -1.25 7.37 -2.43
CA ARG A 123 -0.81 8.65 -3.03
C ARG A 123 0.44 8.47 -3.88
N HIS A 124 1.33 7.56 -3.47
CA HIS A 124 2.49 7.15 -4.27
C HIS A 124 2.09 6.43 -5.55
N LEU A 125 1.20 5.44 -5.44
CA LEU A 125 0.65 4.78 -6.62
C LEU A 125 -0.11 5.76 -7.53
N SER A 126 -0.88 6.68 -6.95
CA SER A 126 -1.56 7.74 -7.71
C SER A 126 -0.57 8.59 -8.50
N PHE A 127 0.59 8.95 -7.94
CA PHE A 127 1.65 9.61 -8.71
C PHE A 127 2.16 8.77 -9.88
N LEU A 128 2.44 7.49 -9.65
CA LEU A 128 2.91 6.60 -10.71
C LEU A 128 1.89 6.43 -11.84
N VAL A 129 0.61 6.37 -11.47
CA VAL A 129 -0.49 6.18 -12.43
C VAL A 129 -0.81 7.46 -13.20
N CYS A 130 -0.83 8.60 -12.52
CA CYS A 130 -1.33 9.86 -13.08
C CYS A 130 -0.23 10.75 -13.67
N GLU A 131 1.00 10.67 -13.16
CA GLU A 131 2.06 11.66 -13.45
C GLU A 131 3.32 11.05 -14.09
N ASP A 132 3.70 9.81 -13.76
CA ASP A 132 4.96 9.19 -14.24
C ASP A 132 4.94 8.83 -15.75
N GLY A 133 3.75 8.68 -16.33
CA GLY A 133 3.56 8.46 -17.77
C GLY A 133 3.90 7.04 -18.26
N ASP A 134 4.20 6.10 -17.36
CA ASP A 134 4.43 4.70 -17.71
C ASP A 134 3.11 3.96 -17.96
N ALA A 135 2.83 3.68 -19.24
CA ALA A 135 1.61 3.03 -19.69
C ALA A 135 1.36 1.65 -19.06
N ARG A 136 2.41 0.98 -18.54
CA ARG A 136 2.27 -0.33 -17.87
C ARG A 136 1.36 -0.26 -16.65
N TYR A 137 1.34 0.85 -15.91
CA TYR A 137 0.43 0.99 -14.78
C TYR A 137 -1.03 1.04 -15.24
N ALA A 138 -1.32 1.76 -16.31
CA ALA A 138 -2.68 1.81 -16.86
C ALA A 138 -3.14 0.43 -17.34
N ASP A 139 -2.28 -0.32 -18.04
CA ASP A 139 -2.56 -1.68 -18.50
C ASP A 139 -2.79 -2.66 -17.33
N MET A 140 -1.97 -2.54 -16.27
CA MET A 140 -2.05 -3.38 -15.08
C MET A 140 -3.21 -3.02 -14.15
N LEU A 141 -3.77 -1.81 -14.19
CA LEU A 141 -4.84 -1.41 -13.27
C LEU A 141 -6.22 -1.46 -13.93
N GLY A 142 -6.30 -1.13 -15.22
CA GLY A 142 -7.55 -0.92 -15.95
C GLY A 142 -8.14 0.47 -15.69
N GLU A 143 -9.02 0.91 -16.59
CA GLU A 143 -9.51 2.29 -16.60
C GLU A 143 -10.23 2.73 -15.32
N ASP A 144 -11.06 1.86 -14.74
CA ASP A 144 -11.82 2.18 -13.51
C ASP A 144 -10.88 2.46 -12.34
N ALA A 145 -9.84 1.64 -12.18
CA ALA A 145 -8.85 1.83 -11.14
C ALA A 145 -8.07 3.13 -11.36
N CYS A 146 -7.66 3.43 -12.59
CA CYS A 146 -6.98 4.68 -12.93
C CYS A 146 -7.84 5.91 -12.62
N ARG A 147 -9.14 5.85 -12.92
CA ARG A 147 -10.10 6.91 -12.53
C ARG A 147 -10.15 7.08 -11.02
N THR A 148 -10.19 5.99 -10.25
CA THR A 148 -10.17 6.08 -8.78
C THR A 148 -8.86 6.65 -8.25
N PHE A 149 -7.72 6.29 -8.84
CA PHE A 149 -6.42 6.85 -8.44
C PHE A 149 -6.31 8.36 -8.62
N SER A 150 -7.04 8.94 -9.59
CA SER A 150 -7.09 10.39 -9.81
C SER A 150 -7.77 11.17 -8.69
N ILE A 151 -8.50 10.50 -7.80
CA ILE A 151 -9.16 11.13 -6.64
C ILE A 151 -8.14 11.43 -5.52
N PHE A 152 -7.08 10.63 -5.43
CA PHE A 152 -6.01 10.85 -4.46
C PHE A 152 -5.07 11.94 -4.96
N GLN A 153 -4.59 12.77 -4.04
CA GLN A 153 -3.57 13.77 -4.37
C GLN A 153 -2.20 13.09 -4.53
N PRO A 154 -1.62 13.07 -5.75
CA PRO A 154 -0.34 12.39 -6.04
C PRO A 154 0.82 12.89 -5.17
N GLN A 155 1.65 11.98 -4.64
CA GLN A 155 2.87 12.33 -3.89
C GLN A 155 3.94 11.22 -3.96
N THR A 156 5.20 11.59 -4.19
CA THR A 156 6.34 10.66 -4.31
C THR A 156 6.98 10.25 -2.97
N ALA A 157 7.02 11.14 -1.99
CA ALA A 157 7.27 10.93 -0.54
C ALA A 157 7.64 12.27 0.11
N GLY A 158 7.16 12.51 1.34
CA GLY A 158 7.48 13.72 2.12
C GLY A 158 6.77 14.97 1.60
N GLN A 159 6.17 15.75 2.51
CA GLN A 159 5.60 17.04 2.17
C GLN A 159 6.57 18.14 2.60
N LEU A 160 6.89 19.07 1.70
CA LEU A 160 7.27 20.42 2.11
C LEU A 160 5.96 21.21 2.21
N ILE A 161 5.58 21.57 3.43
CA ILE A 161 4.51 22.54 3.66
C ILE A 161 5.12 23.92 3.37
N TYR A 162 4.61 24.60 2.35
CA TYR A 162 4.79 26.03 2.13
C TYR A 162 3.49 26.75 2.43
#